data_AF-A0A3A8JF57-F1
#
_entry.id   AF-A0A3A8JF57-F1
#
_cell.length_a   1.000
_cell.length_b   1.000
_cell.length_c   1.000
_cell.angle_alpha   90.00
_cell.angle_beta   90.00
_cell.angle_gamma   90.00
#
_symmetry.space_group_name_H-M   'P 1'
#
loop_
_entity.id
_entity.type
_entity.pdbx_description
1 polymer ?
#
loop_
_entity_poly.entity_id
_entity_poly.type
_entity_poly.pdbx_seq_one_letter_code
_entity_poly.pdbx_strand_id
1 'polypeptide(L)'
;MTTNSPQGFGYRARRTFTRLLVFLVILGLGGGVVFLLGQLNSRTFTLVQENGELVVMKGRALPTGAAAYRPGDPRLADAYAPLPLEGQDVTLLTQQKFTDRDELDRALFPLLETLA
;
A
#
# COMPACT_ATOMS: atom_id res chain seq x y z
N MET A 1 31.40 51.90 -5.96
CA MET A 1 29.99 52.22 -5.69
C MET A 1 29.14 51.15 -6.34
N THR A 2 28.60 50.21 -5.57
CA THR A 2 27.66 49.20 -6.08
C THR A 2 26.24 49.70 -5.83
N THR A 3 25.57 50.13 -6.89
CA THR A 3 24.16 50.56 -6.84
C THR A 3 23.27 49.32 -6.76
N ASN A 4 22.75 49.04 -5.55
CA ASN A 4 21.68 48.07 -5.37
C ASN A 4 20.38 48.68 -5.91
N SER A 5 20.06 48.44 -7.18
CA SER A 5 18.78 48.83 -7.77
C SER A 5 17.63 48.14 -7.00
N PRO A 6 16.67 48.88 -6.42
CA PRO A 6 15.57 48.29 -5.68
C PRO A 6 14.67 47.51 -6.64
N GLN A 7 14.69 46.18 -6.55
CA GLN A 7 13.79 45.30 -7.30
C GLN A 7 12.34 45.73 -7.05
N GLY A 8 11.65 46.22 -8.08
CA GLY A 8 10.30 46.77 -8.00
C GLY A 8 9.27 45.78 -7.45
N PHE A 9 8.23 46.31 -6.80
CA PHE A 9 7.15 45.55 -6.16
C PHE A 9 6.54 44.48 -7.09
N GLY A 10 6.32 44.79 -8.37
CA GLY A 10 5.79 43.85 -9.35
C GLY A 10 6.69 42.64 -9.63
N TYR A 11 8.01 42.81 -9.59
CA TYR A 11 8.96 41.70 -9.73
C TYR A 11 8.89 40.75 -8.53
N ARG A 12 8.77 41.30 -7.32
CA ARG A 12 8.63 40.53 -6.07
C ARG A 12 7.29 39.78 -6.00
N ALA A 13 6.20 40.42 -6.40
CA ALA A 13 4.86 39.81 -6.46
C ALA A 13 4.82 38.65 -7.47
N ARG A 14 5.32 38.86 -8.70
CA ARG A 14 5.39 37.80 -9.72
C ARG A 14 6.21 36.60 -9.26
N ARG A 15 7.38 36.84 -8.65
CA ARG A 15 8.24 35.78 -8.11
C ARG A 15 7.54 34.97 -7.02
N THR A 16 6.79 35.64 -6.15
CA THR A 16 6.06 34.99 -5.05
C THR A 16 4.89 34.16 -5.59
N PHE A 17 4.14 34.70 -6.55
CA PHE A 17 3.07 33.97 -7.22
C PHE A 17 3.60 32.72 -7.95
N THR A 18 4.68 32.86 -8.73
CA THR A 18 5.31 31.70 -9.40
C THR A 18 5.77 30.64 -8.39
N ARG A 19 6.37 31.05 -7.27
CA ARG A 19 6.76 30.11 -6.20
C ARG A 19 5.56 29.38 -5.61
N LEU A 20 4.47 30.09 -5.33
CA LEU A 20 3.24 29.49 -4.82
C LEU A 20 2.65 28.51 -5.83
N LEU A 21 2.59 28.89 -7.10
CA LEU A 21 2.08 28.04 -8.17
C LEU A 21 2.92 26.76 -8.32
N VAL A 22 4.25 26.89 -8.36
CA VAL A 22 5.16 25.74 -8.40
C VAL A 22 4.99 24.87 -7.16
N PHE A 23 4.85 25.46 -5.98
CA PHE A 23 4.60 24.73 -4.74
C PHE A 23 3.29 23.92 -4.80
N LEU A 24 2.20 24.52 -5.29
CA LEU A 24 0.93 23.84 -5.47
C LEU A 24 1.01 22.71 -6.49
N VAL A 25 1.75 22.89 -7.58
CA VAL A 25 2.01 21.82 -8.56
C VAL A 25 2.77 20.66 -7.90
N ILE A 26 3.80 20.95 -7.12
CA ILE A 26 4.56 19.91 -6.40
C ILE A 26 3.66 19.17 -5.41
N LEU A 27 2.81 19.89 -4.64
CA LEU A 27 1.85 19.25 -3.74
C LEU A 27 0.83 18.40 -4.48
N GLY A 28 0.30 18.88 -5.60
CA GLY A 28 -0.64 18.13 -6.43
C GLY A 28 -0.04 16.84 -6.98
N LEU A 29 1.18 16.91 -7.52
CA LEU A 29 1.90 15.74 -8.01
C LEU A 29 2.26 14.78 -6.88
N GLY A 30 2.78 15.30 -5.76
CA GLY A 30 3.12 14.49 -4.59
C GLY A 30 1.90 13.78 -4.00
N GLY A 31 0.78 14.49 -3.85
CA GLY A 31 -0.49 13.91 -3.41
C GLY A 31 -1.01 12.86 -4.40
N GLY A 32 -0.93 13.13 -5.70
CA GLY A 32 -1.30 12.18 -6.76
C GLY A 32 -0.50 10.88 -6.68
N VAL A 33 0.83 10.96 -6.48
CA VAL A 33 1.69 9.78 -6.31
C VAL A 33 1.28 8.98 -5.06
N VAL A 34 1.10 9.64 -3.92
CA VAL A 34 0.68 8.97 -2.67
C VAL A 34 -0.68 8.28 -2.84
N PHE A 35 -1.61 8.93 -3.53
CA PHE A 35 -2.93 8.37 -3.83
C PHE A 35 -2.85 7.13 -4.74
N LEU A 36 -2.07 7.20 -5.82
CA LEU A 36 -1.86 6.07 -6.73
C LEU A 36 -1.18 4.88 -6.03
N LEU A 37 -0.17 5.16 -5.19
CA LEU A 37 0.45 4.13 -4.36
C LEU A 37 -0.57 3.50 -3.39
N GLY A 38 -1.46 4.30 -2.82
CA GLY A 38 -2.57 3.79 -2.00
C GLY A 38 -3.53 2.91 -2.79
N GLN A 39 -3.86 3.26 -4.03
CA GLN A 39 -4.68 2.41 -4.90
C GLN A 39 -3.98 1.09 -5.22
N LEU A 40 -2.68 1.13 -5.54
CA LEU A 40 -1.90 -0.09 -5.78
C LEU A 40 -1.86 -0.98 -4.53
N ASN A 41 -1.52 -0.41 -3.37
CA ASN A 41 -1.47 -1.15 -2.12
C ASN A 41 -2.84 -1.77 -1.76
N SER A 42 -3.94 -1.03 -1.95
CA SER A 42 -5.30 -1.52 -1.68
C SER A 42 -5.72 -2.75 -2.49
N ARG A 43 -5.04 -3.03 -3.61
CA ARG A 43 -5.29 -4.21 -4.44
C ARG A 43 -4.47 -5.40 -4.01
N THR A 44 -3.38 -5.19 -3.29
CA THR A 44 -2.49 -6.27 -2.87
C THR A 44 -3.02 -7.07 -1.68
N PHE A 45 -2.67 -8.34 -1.67
CA PHE A 45 -2.76 -9.27 -0.54
C PHE A 45 -1.35 -9.74 -0.20
N THR A 46 -1.13 -9.99 1.09
CA THR A 46 0.14 -10.48 1.63
C THR A 46 -0.16 -11.51 2.71
N LEU A 47 0.79 -12.39 2.98
CA LEU A 47 0.68 -13.38 4.04
C LEU A 47 1.68 -13.04 5.13
N VAL A 48 1.23 -13.10 6.39
CA VAL A 48 2.09 -12.86 7.55
C VAL A 48 1.93 -14.02 8.52
N GLN A 49 3.05 -14.48 9.06
CA GLN A 49 3.05 -15.45 10.15
C GLN A 49 2.95 -14.70 11.48
N GLU A 50 1.85 -14.87 12.21
CA GLU A 50 1.64 -14.31 13.55
C GLU A 50 1.19 -15.43 14.49
N ASN A 51 1.84 -15.55 15.66
CA ASN A 51 1.49 -16.54 16.70
C ASN A 51 1.44 -18.02 16.24
N GLY A 52 2.22 -18.38 15.20
CA GLY A 52 2.19 -19.73 14.64
C GLY A 52 1.04 -19.98 13.65
N GLU A 53 0.29 -18.94 13.32
CA GLU A 53 -0.78 -18.95 12.33
C GLU A 53 -0.37 -18.13 11.10
N LEU A 54 -0.87 -18.52 9.94
CA LEU A 54 -0.78 -17.75 8.71
C LEU A 54 -2.02 -16.87 8.58
N VAL A 55 -1.81 -15.56 8.57
CA VAL A 55 -2.87 -14.57 8.47
C VAL A 55 -2.80 -13.91 7.09
N VAL A 56 -3.95 -13.90 6.40
CA VAL A 56 -4.11 -13.15 5.16
C VAL A 56 -4.29 -11.67 5.48
N MET A 57 -3.43 -10.84 4.90
CA MET A 57 -3.41 -9.39 5.09
C MET A 57 -3.81 -8.69 3.78
N LYS A 58 -4.71 -7.72 3.89
CA LYS A 58 -5.15 -6.86 2.78
C LYS A 58 -4.57 -5.47 2.92
N GLY A 59 -3.94 -4.96 1.85
CA GLY A 59 -3.44 -3.59 1.83
C GLY A 59 -4.56 -2.56 2.00
N ARG A 60 -4.25 -1.43 2.65
CA ARG A 60 -5.19 -0.31 2.84
C ARG A 60 -5.07 0.70 1.70
N ALA A 61 -6.04 1.62 1.59
CA ALA A 61 -5.99 2.78 0.70
C ALA A 61 -4.99 3.87 1.18
N LEU A 62 -3.81 3.42 1.60
CA LEU A 62 -2.67 4.20 2.02
C LEU A 62 -1.45 3.62 1.28
N PRO A 63 -0.41 4.42 1.01
CA PRO A 63 0.77 3.94 0.27
C PRO A 63 1.46 2.75 0.93
N THR A 64 1.29 2.57 2.24
CA THR A 64 1.80 1.44 3.01
C THR A 64 0.77 0.98 4.05
N GLY A 65 1.00 -0.23 4.58
CA GLY A 65 0.19 -0.83 5.63
C GLY A 65 -0.91 -1.75 5.11
N ALA A 66 -1.26 -2.73 5.93
CA ALA A 66 -2.27 -3.74 5.67
C ALA A 66 -3.05 -4.05 6.96
N ALA A 67 -4.16 -4.75 6.82
CA ALA A 67 -4.93 -5.28 7.94
C ALA A 67 -5.39 -6.70 7.63
N ALA A 68 -5.69 -7.47 8.69
CA ALA A 68 -6.26 -8.81 8.55
C ALA A 68 -7.46 -8.76 7.60
N TYR A 69 -7.40 -9.58 6.56
CA TYR A 69 -8.40 -9.63 5.52
C TYR A 69 -9.68 -10.22 6.11
N ARG A 70 -10.75 -9.44 6.09
CA ARG A 70 -12.09 -9.85 6.50
C ARG A 70 -13.02 -9.68 5.32
N PRO A 71 -13.35 -10.76 4.59
CA PRO A 71 -14.28 -10.69 3.47
C PRO A 71 -15.62 -10.11 3.91
N GLY A 72 -16.28 -9.35 3.03
CA GLY A 72 -17.63 -8.86 3.28
C GLY A 72 -18.70 -9.96 3.20
N ASP A 73 -18.40 -11.05 2.48
CA ASP A 73 -19.28 -12.23 2.42
C ASP A 73 -19.00 -13.17 3.61
N PRO A 74 -19.99 -13.45 4.48
CA PRO A 74 -19.84 -14.36 5.60
C PRO A 74 -19.38 -15.77 5.20
N ARG A 75 -19.71 -16.24 3.99
CA ARG A 75 -19.30 -17.57 3.51
C ARG A 75 -17.80 -17.69 3.29
N LEU A 76 -17.14 -16.57 3.00
CA LEU A 76 -15.70 -16.50 2.80
C LEU A 76 -14.94 -16.25 4.10
N ALA A 77 -15.62 -15.80 5.17
CA ALA A 77 -14.95 -15.47 6.42
C ALA A 77 -14.20 -16.66 7.01
N ASP A 78 -14.77 -17.87 6.90
CA ASP A 78 -14.17 -19.11 7.39
C ASP A 78 -12.96 -19.53 6.53
N ALA A 79 -13.07 -19.38 5.20
CA ALA A 79 -12.01 -19.74 4.26
C ALA A 79 -10.72 -18.90 4.42
N TYR A 80 -10.82 -17.70 4.99
CA TYR A 80 -9.68 -16.82 5.26
C TYR A 80 -9.43 -16.62 6.76
N ALA A 81 -9.95 -17.53 7.60
CA ALA A 81 -9.55 -17.58 9.00
C ALA A 81 -8.03 -17.84 9.11
N PRO A 82 -7.38 -17.40 10.21
CA PRO A 82 -5.99 -17.72 10.45
C PRO A 82 -5.73 -19.22 10.35
N LEU A 83 -4.73 -19.62 9.57
CA LEU A 83 -4.40 -21.03 9.34
C LEU A 83 -3.30 -21.48 10.30
N PRO A 84 -3.52 -22.51 11.13
CA PRO A 84 -2.45 -23.06 11.95
C PRO A 84 -1.38 -23.66 11.04
N LEU A 85 -0.11 -23.27 11.26
CA LEU A 85 0.98 -23.69 10.37
C LEU A 85 1.50 -25.09 10.66
N GLU A 86 1.24 -25.66 11.84
CA GLU A 86 1.66 -27.02 12.23
C GLU A 86 3.15 -27.35 11.96
N GLY A 87 4.03 -26.33 11.93
CA GLY A 87 5.45 -26.48 11.63
C GLY A 87 5.82 -26.44 10.13
N GLN A 88 4.87 -26.13 9.24
CA GLN A 88 5.09 -25.92 7.81
C GLN A 88 5.92 -24.66 7.53
N ASP A 89 6.83 -24.75 6.57
CA ASP A 89 7.60 -23.60 6.10
C ASP A 89 6.80 -22.80 5.06
N VAL A 90 6.43 -21.58 5.45
CA VAL A 90 5.67 -20.62 4.63
C VAL A 90 6.50 -19.40 4.26
N THR A 91 7.82 -19.45 4.40
CA THR A 91 8.72 -18.32 4.15
C THR A 91 8.52 -17.74 2.75
N LEU A 92 8.40 -18.61 1.73
CA LEU A 92 8.19 -18.17 0.35
C LEU A 92 6.83 -17.50 0.12
N LEU A 93 5.79 -17.93 0.85
CA LEU A 93 4.45 -17.36 0.78
C LEU A 93 4.39 -15.97 1.44
N THR A 94 5.09 -15.79 2.56
CA THR A 94 5.13 -14.50 3.29
C THR A 94 5.93 -13.41 2.58
N GLN A 95 6.85 -13.77 1.69
CA GLN A 95 7.63 -12.81 0.89
C GLN A 95 6.90 -12.32 -0.37
N GLN A 96 5.81 -13.00 -0.75
CA GLN A 96 5.07 -12.68 -1.96
C GLN A 96 3.95 -11.66 -1.72
N LYS A 97 3.63 -10.93 -2.77
CA LYS A 97 2.46 -10.06 -2.85
C LYS A 97 1.57 -10.58 -3.97
N PHE A 98 0.31 -10.75 -3.67
CA PHE A 98 -0.70 -11.19 -4.63
C PHE A 98 -1.55 -10.00 -5.04
N THR A 99 -1.89 -9.89 -6.31
CA THR A 99 -2.58 -8.72 -6.85
C THR A 99 -4.09 -8.91 -6.96
N ASP A 100 -4.54 -10.17 -6.91
CA ASP A 100 -5.93 -10.55 -6.81
C ASP A 100 -6.11 -11.75 -5.87
N ARG A 101 -7.37 -12.09 -5.62
CA ARG A 101 -7.75 -13.16 -4.70
C ARG A 101 -7.48 -14.55 -5.28
N ASP A 102 -7.71 -14.74 -6.58
CA ASP A 102 -7.59 -16.04 -7.21
C ASP A 102 -6.10 -16.47 -7.28
N GLU A 103 -5.19 -15.50 -7.45
CA GLU A 103 -3.74 -15.68 -7.38
C GLU A 103 -3.31 -16.14 -5.99
N LEU A 104 -3.83 -15.49 -4.94
CA LEU A 104 -3.61 -15.89 -3.55
C LEU A 104 -4.13 -17.31 -3.29
N ASP A 105 -5.36 -17.61 -3.70
CA ASP A 105 -6.00 -18.90 -3.46
C ASP A 105 -5.21 -20.03 -4.12
N ARG A 106 -4.73 -19.81 -5.35
CA ARG A 106 -3.84 -20.76 -6.04
C ARG A 106 -2.54 -21.01 -5.29
N ALA A 107 -1.95 -19.97 -4.70
CA ALA A 107 -0.73 -20.10 -3.93
C ALA A 107 -0.95 -20.80 -2.58
N LEU A 108 -2.15 -20.72 -2.01
CA LEU A 108 -2.51 -21.38 -0.76
C LEU A 108 -2.84 -22.86 -0.92
N PHE A 109 -3.36 -23.30 -2.08
CA PHE A 109 -3.76 -24.71 -2.27
C PHE A 109 -2.70 -25.75 -1.89
N PRO A 110 -1.42 -25.64 -2.31
CA PRO A 110 -0.41 -26.61 -1.93
C PRO A 110 -0.19 -26.71 -0.41
N LEU A 111 -0.35 -25.60 0.32
CA LEU A 111 -0.26 -25.58 1.78
C LEU A 111 -1.50 -26.23 2.42
N LEU A 112 -2.68 -25.99 1.84
CA LEU A 112 -3.92 -26.62 2.33
C LEU A 112 -3.91 -28.14 2.12
N GLU A 113 -3.35 -28.61 1.02
CA GLU A 113 -3.19 -30.05 0.73
C GLU A 113 -2.27 -30.76 1.74
N THR A 114 -1.29 -30.06 2.35
CA THR A 114 -0.40 -30.66 3.35
C THR A 114 -0.98 -30.65 4.77
N LEU A 115 -2.01 -29.84 5.01
CA LEU A 115 -2.71 -29.71 6.29
C LEU A 115 -3.99 -30.57 6.37
N ALA A 116 -4.49 -31.06 5.23
CA ALA A 116 -5.68 -31.91 5.11
C ALA A 116 -5.37 -33.39 5.35
#